data_AF-A0A9K3DBY7-F1
#
_entry.id   AF-A0A9K3DBY7-F1
#
_cell.length_a   1.000
_cell.length_b   1.000
_cell.length_c   1.000
_cell.angle_alpha   90.00
_cell.angle_beta   90.00
_cell.angle_gamma   90.00
#
_symmetry.space_group_name_H-M   'P 1'
#
loop_
_entity.id
_entity.type
_entity.pdbx_description
1 polymer ?
#
loop_
_entity_poly.entity_id
_entity_poly.type
_entity_poly.pdbx_seq_one_letter_code
_entity_poly.pdbx_strand_id
1 'polypeptide(L)'
;RTVISPDPNIQISEVVVPRRVAMTMTFPEMVTRMNIKKLKDMVMNGPDVYPGANLVYTGLSGQTPSVNNKGRMAFLTNPAMRNRAAQTLHCGDCVERHMIDGDVVLFNRQPSLHRMSIMAHRARVQDHRTFRFNLCCCNPYNADFDGDEMNMHLPQTQ
;
A
#
# COMPACT_ATOMS: atom_id res chain seq x y z
N ARG A 1 -1.39 -2.69 12.01
CA ARG A 1 -2.30 -2.55 13.17
C ARG A 1 -2.10 -1.18 13.77
N THR A 2 -3.18 -0.45 14.04
CA THR A 2 -3.16 0.78 14.84
C THR A 2 -4.56 1.02 15.41
N VAL A 3 -4.66 1.98 16.33
CA VAL A 3 -5.93 2.45 16.92
C VAL A 3 -6.83 3.03 15.82
N ILE A 4 -8.14 2.88 15.99
CA ILE A 4 -9.15 3.44 15.08
C ILE A 4 -9.71 4.78 15.59
N SER A 5 -10.19 5.62 14.67
CA SER A 5 -10.88 6.87 15.00
C SER A 5 -12.00 7.13 13.99
N PRO A 6 -13.08 7.84 14.37
CA PRO A 6 -14.15 8.14 13.44
C PRO A 6 -13.72 9.20 12.42
N ASP A 7 -14.25 9.09 11.20
CA ASP A 7 -14.22 10.18 10.23
C ASP A 7 -15.56 10.24 9.48
N PRO A 8 -16.39 11.29 9.67
CA PRO A 8 -17.66 11.42 8.97
C PRO A 8 -17.51 11.89 7.51
N ASN A 9 -16.35 12.43 7.12
CA ASN A 9 -16.14 13.01 5.79
C ASN A 9 -15.61 11.99 4.78
N ILE A 10 -15.38 10.74 5.21
CA ILE A 10 -14.90 9.66 4.36
C ILE A 10 -16.05 8.77 3.87
N GLN A 11 -15.90 8.21 2.68
CA GLN A 11 -16.89 7.28 2.13
C GLN A 11 -16.94 5.98 2.94
N ILE A 12 -18.08 5.30 2.91
CA ILE A 12 -18.30 4.01 3.60
C ILE A 12 -17.31 2.94 3.11
N SER A 13 -16.93 2.98 1.83
CA SER A 13 -15.99 2.05 1.20
C SER A 13 -14.52 2.46 1.35
N GLU A 14 -14.21 3.52 2.09
CA GLU A 14 -12.86 4.06 2.22
C GLU A 14 -12.36 3.93 3.66
N VAL A 15 -11.06 3.73 3.80
CA VAL A 15 -10.35 3.76 5.09
C VAL A 15 -9.16 4.71 4.98
N VAL A 16 -9.07 5.64 5.93
CA VAL A 16 -7.90 6.50 6.07
C VAL A 16 -6.73 5.69 6.57
N VAL A 17 -5.63 5.73 5.82
CA VAL A 17 -4.37 5.10 6.16
C VAL A 17 -3.34 6.19 6.50
N PRO A 18 -2.72 6.15 7.70
CA PRO A 18 -1.59 7.00 8.02
C PRO A 18 -0.46 6.91 6.99
N ARG A 19 0.11 8.05 6.57
CA ARG A 19 1.25 8.09 5.63
C ARG A 19 2.41 7.18 6.04
N ARG A 20 2.72 7.11 7.34
CA ARG A 20 3.76 6.20 7.87
C ARG A 20 3.47 4.72 7.57
N VAL A 21 2.21 4.30 7.67
CA VAL A 21 1.79 2.94 7.33
C VAL A 21 1.85 2.74 5.82
N ALA A 22 1.38 3.71 5.04
CA ALA A 22 1.40 3.64 3.58
C ALA A 22 2.81 3.56 2.97
N MET A 23 3.80 4.21 3.57
CA MET A 23 5.21 4.13 3.13
C MET A 23 5.89 2.79 3.51
N THR A 24 5.39 2.15 4.57
CA THR A 24 5.90 0.85 5.02
C THR A 24 5.29 -0.30 4.23
N MET A 25 4.01 -0.21 3.91
CA MET A 25 3.30 -1.22 3.12
C MET A 25 3.50 -0.98 1.63
N THR A 26 4.07 -1.96 0.95
CA THR A 26 4.33 -1.90 -0.48
C THR A 26 3.36 -2.74 -1.30
N PHE A 27 3.17 -2.33 -2.55
CA PHE A 27 2.46 -3.09 -3.57
C PHE A 27 3.39 -3.32 -4.77
N PRO A 28 3.59 -4.58 -5.22
CA PRO A 28 4.39 -4.87 -6.40
C PRO A 28 3.60 -4.50 -7.65
N GLU A 29 3.97 -3.39 -8.29
CA GLU A 29 3.37 -2.95 -9.55
C GLU A 29 4.27 -3.31 -10.73
N MET A 30 3.71 -4.04 -11.69
CA MET A 30 4.40 -4.38 -12.93
C MET A 30 4.55 -3.15 -13.82
N VAL A 31 5.75 -2.95 -14.35
CA VAL A 31 6.05 -1.86 -15.27
C VAL A 31 5.46 -2.17 -16.63
N THR A 32 4.54 -1.31 -17.05
CA THR A 32 3.89 -1.30 -18.35
C THR A 32 4.19 0.02 -19.06
N ARG A 33 3.89 0.09 -20.36
CA ARG A 33 4.06 1.33 -21.13
C ARG A 33 3.23 2.50 -20.57
N MET A 34 2.12 2.20 -19.90
CA MET A 34 1.19 3.21 -19.38
C MET A 34 1.64 3.79 -18.03
N ASN A 35 2.23 2.98 -17.15
CA ASN A 35 2.61 3.40 -15.80
C ASN A 35 4.11 3.70 -15.64
N ILE A 36 4.95 3.40 -16.63
CA ILE A 36 6.42 3.55 -16.53
C ILE A 36 6.85 4.94 -16.08
N LYS A 37 6.21 6.01 -16.58
CA LYS A 37 6.53 7.38 -16.17
C LYS A 37 6.27 7.59 -14.68
N LYS A 38 5.08 7.20 -14.21
CA LYS A 38 4.67 7.28 -12.81
C LYS A 38 5.61 6.48 -11.89
N LEU A 39 5.96 5.26 -12.30
CA LEU A 39 6.85 4.40 -11.53
C LEU A 39 8.29 4.94 -11.48
N LYS A 40 8.78 5.55 -12.55
CA LYS A 40 10.09 6.24 -12.53
C LYS A 40 10.10 7.38 -11.53
N ASP A 41 9.06 8.20 -11.48
CA ASP A 41 8.95 9.30 -10.52
C ASP A 41 8.94 8.77 -9.06
N MET A 42 8.21 7.69 -8.80
CA MET A 42 8.19 7.02 -7.48
C MET A 42 9.55 6.43 -7.09
N VAL A 43 10.27 5.83 -8.05
CA VAL A 43 11.62 5.30 -7.83
C VAL A 43 12.62 6.42 -7.51
N MET A 44 12.48 7.57 -8.17
CA MET A 44 13.30 8.76 -7.91
C MET A 44 13.05 9.33 -6.51
N ASN A 45 11.78 9.42 -6.10
CA ASN A 45 11.40 9.83 -4.74
C ASN A 45 12.01 8.90 -3.68
N GLY A 46 12.02 7.59 -3.95
CA GLY A 46 12.60 6.58 -3.07
C GLY A 46 11.74 6.32 -1.82
N PRO A 47 12.32 5.74 -0.76
CA PRO A 47 11.55 5.27 0.41
C PRO A 47 11.13 6.41 1.35
N ASP A 48 11.82 7.55 1.32
CA ASP A 48 11.68 8.62 2.33
C ASP A 48 10.62 9.66 1.96
N VAL A 49 10.20 9.72 0.69
CA VAL A 49 9.25 10.72 0.19
C VAL A 49 8.02 10.01 -0.37
N TYR A 50 6.86 10.36 0.17
CA TYR A 50 5.57 9.86 -0.31
C TYR A 50 4.99 10.76 -1.42
N PRO A 51 4.45 10.20 -2.52
CA PRO A 51 4.45 8.79 -2.89
C PRO A 51 5.79 8.35 -3.49
N GLY A 52 6.31 7.20 -3.05
CA GLY A 52 7.60 6.68 -3.46
C GLY A 52 7.62 5.16 -3.64
N ALA A 53 8.84 4.61 -3.65
CA ALA A 53 9.07 3.17 -3.79
C ALA A 53 10.27 2.72 -2.95
N ASN A 54 10.23 1.47 -2.49
CA ASN A 54 11.26 0.91 -1.63
C ASN A 54 12.25 0.04 -2.43
N LEU A 55 11.72 -0.72 -3.40
CA LEU A 55 12.45 -1.77 -4.11
C LEU A 55 12.11 -1.78 -5.60
N VAL A 56 13.07 -2.21 -6.41
CA VAL A 56 12.87 -2.55 -7.82
C VAL A 56 13.40 -3.95 -8.07
N TYR A 57 12.63 -4.74 -8.80
CA TYR A 57 13.02 -6.04 -9.31
C TYR A 57 13.16 -5.98 -10.83
N THR A 58 14.31 -6.43 -11.31
CA THR A 58 14.65 -6.44 -12.74
C THR A 58 14.86 -7.85 -13.24
N GLY A 59 14.57 -8.08 -14.52
CA GLY A 59 14.79 -9.38 -15.16
C GLY A 59 13.74 -10.44 -14.83
N LEU A 60 12.52 -10.01 -14.48
CA LEU A 60 11.41 -10.89 -14.17
C LEU A 60 10.62 -11.36 -15.41
N SER A 61 10.99 -10.89 -16.61
CA SER A 61 10.34 -11.25 -17.88
C SER A 61 8.80 -11.12 -17.85
N GLY A 62 8.28 -10.12 -17.13
CA GLY A 62 6.85 -9.87 -17.03
C GLY A 62 6.11 -10.65 -15.94
N GLN A 63 6.81 -11.35 -15.05
CA GLN A 63 6.20 -12.03 -13.89
C GLN A 63 6.34 -11.20 -12.61
N THR A 64 5.38 -11.28 -11.71
CA THR A 64 5.49 -10.71 -10.36
C THR A 64 6.58 -11.45 -9.57
N PRO A 65 7.37 -10.77 -8.71
CA PRO A 65 8.34 -11.44 -7.87
C PRO A 65 7.67 -12.54 -7.04
N SER A 66 8.20 -13.76 -7.12
CA SER A 66 7.71 -14.90 -6.36
C SER A 66 8.86 -15.55 -5.59
N VAL A 67 8.54 -16.45 -4.65
CA VAL A 67 9.53 -17.22 -3.88
C VAL A 67 10.56 -17.88 -4.80
N ASN A 68 10.12 -18.35 -5.98
CA ASN A 68 10.92 -19.10 -6.94
C ASN A 68 11.64 -18.22 -7.97
N ASN A 69 11.18 -16.99 -8.19
CA ASN A 69 11.74 -16.08 -9.18
C ASN A 69 11.68 -14.64 -8.65
N LYS A 70 12.77 -14.21 -8.02
CA LYS A 70 12.91 -12.86 -7.48
C LYS A 70 13.61 -11.89 -8.43
N GLY A 71 14.14 -12.37 -9.57
CA GLY A 71 15.00 -11.56 -10.44
C GLY A 71 16.16 -10.91 -9.67
N ARG A 72 16.67 -9.80 -10.19
CA ARG A 72 17.67 -8.97 -9.50
C ARG A 72 16.98 -7.85 -8.74
N MET A 73 17.18 -7.81 -7.43
CA MET A 73 16.60 -6.82 -6.52
C MET A 73 17.57 -5.65 -6.29
N ALA A 74 17.03 -4.43 -6.26
CA ALA A 74 17.76 -3.21 -5.90
C ALA A 74 16.99 -2.40 -4.85
N PHE A 75 17.68 -2.03 -3.77
CA PHE A 75 17.14 -1.12 -2.74
C PHE A 75 17.30 0.32 -3.17
N LEU A 76 16.27 1.13 -2.94
CA LEU A 76 16.24 2.54 -3.33
C LEU A 76 16.73 3.49 -2.23
N THR A 77 17.50 3.02 -1.25
CA THR A 77 17.98 3.85 -0.13
C THR A 77 18.98 4.91 -0.58
N ASN A 78 19.90 4.59 -1.50
CA ASN A 78 20.93 5.52 -1.98
C ASN A 78 20.44 6.34 -3.20
N PRO A 79 20.52 7.69 -3.18
CA PRO A 79 20.14 8.54 -4.31
C PRO A 79 20.80 8.18 -5.66
N ALA A 80 22.07 7.77 -5.66
CA ALA A 80 22.75 7.35 -6.89
C ALA A 80 22.13 6.07 -7.48
N MET A 81 21.69 5.15 -6.62
CA MET A 81 20.98 3.94 -7.03
C MET A 81 19.58 4.26 -7.55
N ARG A 82 18.88 5.23 -6.94
CA ARG A 82 17.55 5.70 -7.40
C ARG A 82 17.63 6.18 -8.85
N ASN A 83 18.58 7.07 -9.14
CA ASN A 83 18.80 7.61 -10.49
C ASN A 83 19.10 6.50 -11.50
N ARG A 84 20.00 5.58 -11.14
CA ARG A 84 20.33 4.44 -12.02
C ARG A 84 19.12 3.55 -12.27
N ALA A 85 18.41 3.16 -11.21
CA ALA A 85 17.23 2.30 -11.29
C ALA A 85 16.13 2.93 -12.16
N ALA A 86 15.86 4.22 -12.01
CA ALA A 86 14.88 4.94 -12.81
C ALA A 86 15.26 4.99 -14.31
N GLN A 87 16.55 5.14 -14.62
CA GLN A 87 17.05 5.13 -16.00
C GLN A 87 16.97 3.73 -16.63
N THR A 88 17.31 2.69 -15.87
CA THR A 88 17.33 1.30 -16.34
C THR A 88 15.99 0.57 -16.21
N LEU A 89 14.91 1.25 -15.79
CA LEU A 89 13.60 0.65 -15.64
C LEU A 89 12.95 0.41 -17.01
N HIS A 90 12.55 -0.83 -17.30
CA HIS A 90 11.91 -1.22 -18.55
C HIS A 90 10.59 -1.96 -18.31
N CYS A 91 9.78 -2.12 -19.36
CA CYS A 91 8.54 -2.89 -19.27
C CYS A 91 8.83 -4.35 -18.92
N GLY A 92 8.06 -4.91 -17.98
CA GLY A 92 8.25 -6.27 -17.48
C GLY A 92 9.12 -6.36 -16.21
N ASP A 93 9.71 -5.25 -15.76
CA ASP A 93 10.24 -5.12 -14.40
C ASP A 93 9.10 -4.91 -13.39
N CYS A 94 9.40 -5.03 -12.10
CA CYS A 94 8.43 -4.81 -11.02
C CYS A 94 8.96 -3.77 -10.04
N VAL A 95 8.12 -2.84 -9.62
CA VAL A 95 8.45 -1.82 -8.62
C VAL A 95 7.58 -2.04 -7.39
N GLU A 96 8.20 -2.20 -6.23
CA GLU A 96 7.47 -2.14 -4.95
C GLU A 96 7.28 -0.69 -4.55
N ARG A 97 6.17 -0.12 -5.03
CA ARG A 97 5.74 1.22 -4.65
C ARG A 97 5.07 1.21 -3.29
N HIS A 98 5.04 2.37 -2.63
CA HIS A 98 4.20 2.61 -1.46
C HIS A 98 2.71 2.38 -1.80
N MET A 99 1.91 2.11 -0.78
CA MET A 99 0.45 2.13 -0.88
C MET A 99 -0.03 3.52 -1.32
N ILE A 100 -0.93 3.58 -2.29
CA ILE A 100 -1.50 4.84 -2.80
C ILE A 100 -3.01 4.87 -2.60
N ASP A 101 -3.58 6.07 -2.76
CA ASP A 101 -5.02 6.26 -2.76
C ASP A 101 -5.71 5.35 -3.78
N GLY A 102 -6.78 4.71 -3.34
CA GLY A 102 -7.59 3.81 -4.16
C GLY A 102 -7.16 2.35 -4.14
N ASP A 103 -5.99 2.02 -3.57
CA ASP A 103 -5.55 0.63 -3.37
C ASP A 103 -6.57 -0.12 -2.51
N VAL A 104 -6.86 -1.37 -2.88
CA VAL A 104 -7.80 -2.21 -2.12
C VAL A 104 -7.07 -2.82 -0.93
N VAL A 105 -7.64 -2.67 0.24
CA VAL A 105 -7.12 -3.24 1.50
C VAL A 105 -8.20 -4.05 2.19
N LEU A 106 -7.82 -5.16 2.82
CA LEU A 106 -8.70 -5.90 3.71
C LEU A 106 -8.55 -5.33 5.12
N PHE A 107 -9.65 -4.92 5.71
CA PHE A 107 -9.69 -4.31 7.03
C PHE A 107 -10.52 -5.18 7.98
N ASN A 108 -9.96 -5.47 9.16
CA ASN A 108 -10.58 -6.39 10.11
C ASN A 108 -10.38 -6.00 11.58
N ARG A 109 -11.37 -6.37 12.39
CA ARG A 109 -11.33 -6.29 13.86
C ARG A 109 -11.31 -7.71 14.44
N GLN A 110 -10.47 -7.94 15.46
CA GLN A 110 -10.43 -9.21 16.19
C GLN A 110 -11.37 -9.15 17.41
N PRO A 111 -12.08 -10.25 17.76
CA PRO A 111 -12.16 -11.54 17.06
C PRO A 111 -13.06 -11.50 15.81
N SER A 112 -12.68 -12.22 14.75
CA SER A 112 -13.45 -12.27 13.50
C SER A 112 -14.49 -13.38 13.51
N LEU A 113 -15.61 -13.18 14.22
CA LEU A 113 -16.68 -14.19 14.35
C LEU A 113 -17.64 -14.24 13.15
N HIS A 114 -17.69 -13.18 12.36
CA HIS A 114 -18.59 -13.06 11.21
C HIS A 114 -17.83 -12.70 9.94
N ARG A 115 -18.42 -13.06 8.78
CA ARG A 115 -17.87 -12.68 7.46
C ARG A 115 -17.65 -11.16 7.35
N MET A 116 -18.55 -10.37 7.94
CA MET A 116 -18.51 -8.91 7.95
C MET A 116 -17.39 -8.34 8.84
N SER A 117 -16.75 -9.14 9.68
CA SER A 117 -15.61 -8.72 10.50
C SER A 117 -14.33 -8.54 9.67
N ILE A 118 -14.35 -8.91 8.38
CA ILE A 118 -13.31 -8.65 7.39
C ILE A 118 -13.99 -8.10 6.13
N MET A 119 -13.69 -6.86 5.75
CA MET A 119 -14.23 -6.26 4.53
C MET A 119 -13.14 -5.56 3.73
N ALA A 120 -13.34 -5.46 2.42
CA ALA A 120 -12.47 -4.70 1.55
C ALA A 120 -12.85 -3.22 1.57
N HIS A 121 -11.85 -2.35 1.66
CA HIS A 121 -11.96 -0.90 1.58
C HIS A 121 -10.93 -0.35 0.61
N ARG A 122 -11.13 0.88 0.15
CA ARG A 122 -10.13 1.64 -0.59
C ARG A 122 -9.30 2.46 0.39
N ALA A 123 -7.99 2.36 0.27
CA ALA A 123 -7.06 3.17 1.05
C ALA A 123 -7.18 4.65 0.65
N ARG A 124 -7.15 5.52 1.64
CA ARG A 124 -7.02 6.97 1.47
C ARG A 124 -5.92 7.47 2.39
N VAL A 125 -4.79 7.87 1.84
CA VAL A 125 -3.58 8.18 2.61
C VAL A 125 -3.64 9.60 3.13
N GLN A 126 -3.53 9.78 4.44
CA GLN A 126 -3.56 11.09 5.09
C GLN A 126 -2.50 11.22 6.19
N ASP A 127 -2.21 12.46 6.60
CA ASP A 127 -1.28 12.80 7.67
C ASP A 127 -1.92 12.65 9.05
N HIS A 128 -2.32 11.41 9.35
CA HIS A 128 -2.86 11.00 10.64
C HIS A 128 -1.99 9.91 11.28
N ARG A 129 -2.34 9.52 12.51
CA ARG A 129 -1.65 8.44 13.24
C ARG A 129 -2.51 7.18 13.44
N THR A 130 -3.82 7.33 13.30
CA THR A 130 -4.83 6.27 13.48
C THR A 130 -5.46 5.90 12.16
N PHE A 131 -6.01 4.68 12.08
CA PHE A 131 -6.91 4.33 10.98
C PHE A 131 -8.23 5.06 11.19
N ARG A 132 -8.84 5.56 10.11
CA ARG A 132 -10.15 6.19 10.21
C ARG A 132 -11.11 5.66 9.18
N PHE A 133 -12.36 5.51 9.55
CA PHE A 133 -13.38 5.02 8.64
C PHE A 133 -14.74 5.60 9.02
N ASN A 134 -15.70 5.42 8.12
CA ASN A 134 -17.04 5.95 8.30
C ASN A 134 -17.78 5.29 9.47
N LEU A 135 -18.48 6.08 10.28
CA LEU A 135 -19.26 5.62 11.44
C LEU A 135 -20.30 4.54 11.09
N CYS A 136 -20.84 4.53 9.86
CA CYS A 136 -21.79 3.49 9.43
C CYS A 136 -21.18 2.08 9.40
N CYS A 137 -19.85 1.97 9.34
CA CYS A 137 -19.15 0.69 9.37
C CYS A 137 -18.87 0.17 10.80
N CYS A 138 -19.24 0.91 11.85
CA CYS A 138 -19.02 0.47 13.24
C CYS A 138 -19.79 -0.82 13.56
N ASN A 139 -21.08 -0.88 13.20
CA ASN A 139 -21.95 -2.03 13.47
C ASN A 139 -21.39 -3.37 12.94
N PRO A 140 -20.98 -3.50 11.66
CA PRO A 140 -20.44 -4.76 11.15
C PRO A 140 -19.11 -5.18 11.78
N TYR A 141 -18.29 -4.22 12.22
CA TYR A 141 -17.06 -4.51 12.95
C TYR A 141 -17.26 -4.68 14.46
N ASN A 142 -18.44 -4.33 14.99
CA ASN A 142 -18.73 -4.22 16.41
C ASN A 142 -17.69 -3.33 17.13
N ALA A 143 -17.41 -2.16 16.57
CA ALA A 143 -16.38 -1.23 17.03
C ALA A 143 -16.97 0.09 17.56
N ASP A 144 -16.37 0.69 18.58
CA ASP A 144 -16.90 1.87 19.29
C ASP A 144 -15.88 2.98 19.61
N PHE A 145 -14.66 2.90 19.05
CA PHE A 145 -13.61 3.94 19.13
C PHE A 145 -13.11 4.30 20.55
N ASP A 146 -13.27 3.41 21.52
CA ASP A 146 -12.83 3.62 22.92
C ASP A 146 -11.34 3.31 23.18
N GLY A 147 -10.59 2.96 22.13
CA GLY A 147 -9.24 2.41 22.22
C GLY A 147 -9.03 1.16 21.34
N ASP A 148 -10.10 0.71 20.69
CA ASP A 148 -10.08 -0.34 19.67
C ASP A 148 -8.91 -0.25 18.69
N GLU A 149 -8.32 -1.40 18.38
CA GLU A 149 -7.29 -1.56 17.37
C GLU A 149 -7.77 -2.49 16.26
N MET A 150 -7.48 -2.11 15.01
CA MET A 150 -7.83 -2.91 13.84
C MET A 150 -6.61 -3.23 12.98
N ASN A 151 -6.72 -4.31 12.23
CA ASN A 151 -5.71 -4.82 11.33
C ASN A 151 -6.06 -4.47 9.89
N MET A 152 -5.02 -4.28 9.09
CA MET A 152 -5.13 -3.99 7.66
C MET A 152 -4.16 -4.87 6.91
N HIS A 153 -4.64 -5.50 5.84
CA HIS A 153 -3.88 -6.36 4.96
C HIS A 153 -3.97 -5.80 3.53
N LEU A 154 -2.81 -5.63 2.89
CA LEU A 154 -2.72 -5.21 1.50
C LEU A 154 -2.46 -6.45 0.62
N PRO A 155 -3.41 -6.87 -0.22
CA PRO A 155 -3.19 -7.92 -1.21
C PRO A 155 -1.99 -7.58 -2.10
N GLN A 156 -1.17 -8.58 -2.42
CA GLN A 156 0.09 -8.40 -3.18
C GLN A 156 -0.03 -8.80 -4.65
N THR A 157 -1.23 -9.19 -5.08
CA THR A 157 -1.53 -9.63 -6.44
C THR A 157 -2.51 -8.68 -7.09
N GLN A 158 -2.34 -8.46 -8.39
CA GLN A 158 -3.29 -7.73 -9.23
C GLN A 158 -4.49 -8.60 -9.60
#